data_AF-A0A7V0NRZ6-F1
#
_entry.id   AF-A0A7V0NRZ6-F1
#
_cell.length_a   1.000
_cell.length_b   1.000
_cell.length_c   1.000
_cell.angle_alpha   90.00
_cell.angle_beta   90.00
_cell.angle_gamma   90.00
#
_symmetry.space_group_name_H-M   'P 1'
#
loop_
_entity.id
_entity.type
_entity.pdbx_description
1 polymer ?
#
loop_
_entity_poly.entity_id
_entity_poly.type
_entity_poly.pdbx_seq_one_letter_code
_entity_poly.pdbx_strand_id
1 'polypeptide(L)'
;MKDKDKELTFIEHLGELRKRIIYMMTATFIAAAICYHFSLQLLEFVIAPLLSALPPKSHIIFTGLTEAFWVRIEIALVAALIFVSPFNFYQLWAFISPGLKKLEKRFVIPFVLSSSILFITGAAFAYFAVFPIAFR
;
A
#
# COMPACT_ATOMS: atom_id res chain seq x y z
N MET A 1 35.75 0.72 25.51
CA MET A 1 35.13 -0.58 25.14
C MET A 1 33.61 -0.50 24.97
N LYS A 2 32.91 0.50 25.53
CA LYS A 2 31.45 0.71 25.39
C LYS A 2 30.96 1.20 24.01
N ASP A 3 31.82 1.84 23.21
CA ASP A 3 31.46 2.35 21.88
C ASP A 3 31.37 1.26 20.80
N LYS A 4 32.28 0.29 20.78
CA LYS A 4 32.27 -0.80 19.79
C LYS A 4 31.01 -1.68 19.89
N ASP A 5 30.52 -1.94 21.09
CA ASP A 5 29.29 -2.75 21.29
C ASP A 5 28.02 -2.00 20.83
N LYS A 6 28.00 -0.67 20.96
CA LYS A 6 26.91 0.16 20.43
C LYS A 6 26.96 0.25 18.91
N GLU A 7 28.13 0.47 18.32
CA GLU A 7 28.30 0.53 16.86
C GLU A 7 27.87 -0.76 16.16
N LEU A 8 28.23 -1.92 16.72
CA LEU A 8 27.77 -3.22 16.23
C LEU A 8 26.24 -3.34 16.26
N THR A 9 25.59 -2.88 17.33
CA THR A 9 24.12 -2.90 17.46
C THR A 9 23.42 -1.99 16.44
N PHE A 10 23.97 -0.81 16.15
CA PHE A 10 23.41 0.10 15.15
C PHE A 10 23.57 -0.44 13.73
N ILE A 11 24.74 -1.01 13.39
CA ILE A 11 24.97 -1.60 12.07
C ILE A 11 24.09 -2.84 11.86
N GLU A 12 23.90 -3.67 12.89
CA GLU A 12 22.97 -4.81 12.85
C GLU A 12 21.53 -4.36 12.61
N HIS A 13 21.08 -3.31 13.31
CA HIS A 13 19.73 -2.78 13.14
C HIS A 13 19.49 -2.18 11.75
N LEU A 14 20.48 -1.46 11.19
CA LEU A 14 20.42 -0.98 9.80
C LEU A 14 20.43 -2.12 8.77
N GLY A 15 21.14 -3.21 9.07
CA GLY A 15 21.10 -4.44 8.27
C GLY A 15 19.69 -5.05 8.23
N GLU A 16 19.00 -5.05 9.36
CA GLU A 16 17.62 -5.49 9.47
C GLU A 16 16.67 -4.60 8.65
N LEU A 17 16.81 -3.27 8.74
CA LEU A 17 16.03 -2.32 7.95
C LEU A 17 16.14 -2.61 6.46
N ARG A 18 17.37 -2.73 5.95
CA ARG A 18 17.63 -3.00 4.53
C ARG A 18 16.94 -4.27 4.07
N LYS A 19 17.09 -5.36 4.84
CA LYS A 19 16.47 -6.65 4.53
C LYS A 19 14.94 -6.54 4.51
N ARG A 20 14.38 -5.81 5.47
CA ARG A 20 12.94 -5.59 5.59
C ARG A 20 12.37 -4.76 4.42
N ILE A 21 13.07 -3.70 4.01
CA ILE A 21 12.72 -2.90 2.83
C ILE A 21 12.73 -3.76 1.57
N ILE A 22 13.77 -4.57 1.37
CA ILE A 22 13.83 -5.46 0.20
C ILE A 22 12.62 -6.40 0.17
N TYR A 23 12.25 -6.99 1.30
CA TYR A 23 11.05 -7.86 1.37
C TYR A 23 9.75 -7.12 1.05
N MET A 24 9.55 -5.90 1.58
CA MET A 24 8.37 -5.07 1.27
C MET A 24 8.32 -4.71 -0.22
N MET A 25 9.47 -4.32 -0.79
CA MET A 25 9.57 -4.00 -2.21
C MET A 25 9.28 -5.22 -3.07
N THR A 26 9.88 -6.38 -2.79
CA THR A 26 9.64 -7.60 -3.57
C THR A 26 8.19 -8.06 -3.48
N ALA A 27 7.57 -8.02 -2.29
CA ALA A 27 6.17 -8.39 -2.12
C ALA A 27 5.25 -7.44 -2.89
N THR A 28 5.52 -6.14 -2.81
CA THR A 28 4.76 -5.12 -3.55
C THR A 28 4.93 -5.28 -5.07
N PHE A 29 6.13 -5.57 -5.56
CA PHE A 29 6.37 -5.82 -6.99
C PHE A 29 5.64 -7.06 -7.52
N ILE A 30 5.66 -8.16 -6.75
CA ILE A 30 4.93 -9.38 -7.11
C ILE A 30 3.43 -9.10 -7.15
N ALA A 31 2.89 -8.43 -6.14
CA ALA A 31 1.48 -8.05 -6.13
C ALA A 31 1.13 -7.07 -7.26
N ALA A 32 2.00 -6.11 -7.58
CA ALA A 32 1.80 -5.18 -8.69
C ALA A 32 1.75 -5.91 -10.03
N ALA A 33 2.60 -6.92 -10.25
CA ALA A 33 2.53 -7.75 -11.45
C ALA A 33 1.20 -8.50 -11.56
N ILE A 34 0.68 -9.03 -10.45
CA ILE A 34 -0.62 -9.70 -10.39
C ILE A 34 -1.75 -8.68 -10.65
N CYS A 35 -1.76 -7.56 -9.94
CA CYS A 35 -2.76 -6.50 -10.11
C CYS A 35 -2.72 -5.87 -11.51
N TYR A 36 -1.56 -5.82 -12.17
CA TYR A 36 -1.43 -5.31 -13.53
C TYR A 36 -2.21 -6.16 -14.53
N HIS A 37 -2.27 -7.48 -14.34
CA HIS A 37 -3.12 -8.35 -15.14
C HIS A 37 -4.60 -7.94 -15.05
N PHE A 38 -5.05 -7.55 -13.86
CA PHE A 38 -6.43 -7.10 -13.59
C PHE A 38 -6.62 -5.57 -13.69
N SER A 39 -5.63 -4.83 -14.21
CA SER A 39 -5.63 -3.36 -14.21
C SER A 39 -6.82 -2.73 -14.94
N LEU A 40 -7.32 -3.38 -16.00
CA LEU A 40 -8.51 -2.89 -16.73
C LEU A 40 -9.77 -2.98 -15.86
N GLN A 41 -9.95 -4.09 -15.14
CA GLN A 41 -11.10 -4.28 -14.24
C GLN A 41 -11.00 -3.36 -13.02
N LEU A 42 -9.80 -3.16 -12.49
CA LEU A 42 -9.55 -2.20 -11.41
C LEU A 42 -9.84 -0.76 -11.86
N LEU A 43 -9.47 -0.41 -13.09
CA LEU A 43 -9.76 0.90 -13.67
C LEU A 43 -11.27 1.13 -13.83
N GLU A 44 -11.99 0.15 -14.38
CA GLU A 44 -13.46 0.20 -14.49
C GLU A 44 -14.12 0.39 -13.12
N PHE A 45 -13.62 -0.30 -12.09
CA PHE A 45 -14.09 -0.13 -10.72
C PHE A 45 -13.82 1.29 -10.18
N VAL A 46 -12.61 1.82 -10.38
CA VAL A 46 -12.22 3.16 -9.90
C VAL A 46 -13.03 4.27 -10.58
N ILE A 47 -13.33 4.14 -11.88
CA ILE A 47 -14.08 5.14 -12.65
C ILE A 47 -15.60 4.97 -12.58
N ALA A 48 -16.12 3.87 -12.03
CA ALA A 48 -17.57 3.67 -11.87
C ALA A 48 -18.32 4.85 -11.20
N PRO A 49 -17.84 5.44 -10.08
CA PRO A 49 -18.50 6.59 -9.47
C PRO A 49 -18.37 7.89 -10.29
N LEU A 50 -17.36 7.99 -11.15
CA LEU A 50 -17.24 9.10 -12.10
C LEU A 50 -18.30 9.00 -13.19
N LEU A 51 -18.45 7.81 -13.79
CA LEU A 51 -19.39 7.56 -14.88
C LEU A 51 -20.85 7.80 -14.47
N SER A 52 -21.20 7.56 -13.20
CA SER A 52 -22.54 7.83 -12.68
C SER A 52 -22.84 9.31 -12.41
N ALA A 53 -21.80 10.14 -12.23
CA ALA A 53 -21.92 11.59 -12.06
C ALA A 53 -21.91 12.38 -13.39
N LEU A 54 -21.47 11.72 -14.47
CA LEU A 54 -21.35 12.28 -15.81
C LEU A 54 -22.71 12.30 -16.56
N PRO A 55 -22.98 13.29 -17.45
CA PRO A 55 -24.22 13.34 -18.22
C PRO A 55 -24.37 12.11 -19.13
N PRO A 56 -25.61 11.60 -19.36
CA PRO A 56 -25.83 10.48 -20.25
C PRO A 56 -25.30 10.82 -21.65
N LYS A 57 -24.38 10.00 -22.18
CA LYS A 57 -23.63 10.13 -23.46
C LYS A 57 -22.23 10.76 -23.41
N SER A 58 -21.60 10.86 -22.23
CA SER A 58 -20.18 11.20 -22.15
C SER A 58 -19.31 9.93 -22.13
N HIS A 59 -18.23 9.95 -22.90
CA HIS A 59 -17.30 8.83 -23.04
C HIS A 59 -15.93 9.25 -22.52
N ILE A 60 -15.30 8.39 -21.72
CA ILE A 60 -13.92 8.58 -21.30
C ILE A 60 -13.02 8.22 -22.48
N ILE A 61 -12.24 9.20 -22.94
CA ILE A 61 -11.28 9.06 -24.02
C ILE A 61 -9.88 9.17 -23.43
N PHE A 62 -9.02 8.18 -23.70
CA PHE A 62 -7.59 8.30 -23.44
C PHE A 62 -6.99 9.17 -24.52
N THR A 63 -6.33 10.27 -24.15
CA THR A 63 -5.82 11.23 -25.14
C THR A 63 -4.53 10.75 -25.81
N GLY A 64 -3.85 9.75 -25.24
CA GLY A 64 -2.75 9.03 -25.87
C GLY A 64 -2.55 7.61 -25.35
N LEU A 65 -1.89 6.77 -26.17
CA LEU A 65 -1.51 5.39 -25.82
C LEU A 65 -0.61 5.35 -24.57
N THR A 66 0.28 6.32 -24.43
CA THR A 66 1.21 6.46 -23.30
C THR A 66 0.47 6.72 -21.99
N GLU A 67 -0.61 7.51 -22.02
CA GLU A 67 -1.44 7.81 -20.84
C GLU A 67 -2.18 6.56 -20.37
N ALA A 68 -2.81 5.83 -21.30
CA ALA A 68 -3.52 4.60 -20.97
C ALA A 68 -2.58 3.57 -20.33
N PHE A 69 -1.34 3.46 -20.83
CA PHE A 69 -0.33 2.60 -20.22
C PHE A 69 0.07 3.07 -18.82
N TRP A 70 0.32 4.37 -18.64
CA TRP A 70 0.72 4.95 -17.36
C TRP A 70 -0.34 4.75 -16.28
N VAL A 71 -1.60 5.03 -16.60
CA VAL A 71 -2.74 4.84 -15.68
C VAL A 71 -2.87 3.38 -15.25
N ARG A 72 -2.65 2.42 -16.16
CA ARG A 72 -2.70 0.99 -15.81
C ARG A 72 -1.61 0.58 -14.83
N ILE A 73 -0.39 1.11 -14.98
CA ILE A 73 0.70 0.87 -14.03
C ILE A 73 0.36 1.49 -12.67
N GLU A 74 -0.09 2.74 -12.67
CA GLU A 74 -0.41 3.48 -11.45
C GLU A 74 -1.49 2.76 -10.64
N ILE A 75 -2.60 2.36 -11.28
CA ILE A 75 -3.69 1.64 -10.63
C ILE A 75 -3.23 0.28 -10.12
N ALA A 76 -2.44 -0.45 -10.91
CA ALA A 76 -1.91 -1.74 -10.47
C ALA A 76 -1.03 -1.60 -9.22
N LEU A 77 -0.19 -0.56 -9.18
CA LEU A 77 0.71 -0.29 -8.07
C LEU A 77 -0.05 0.13 -6.80
N VAL A 78 -1.05 1.02 -6.93
CA VAL A 78 -1.90 1.43 -5.81
C VAL A 78 -2.71 0.24 -5.28
N ALA A 79 -3.33 -0.55 -6.16
CA ALA A 79 -4.08 -1.74 -5.76
C ALA A 79 -3.19 -2.78 -5.07
N ALA A 80 -1.97 -2.99 -5.57
CA ALA A 80 -1.01 -3.88 -4.95
C ALA A 80 -0.56 -3.40 -3.57
N LEU A 81 -0.37 -2.09 -3.37
CA LEU A 81 -0.07 -1.54 -2.05
C LEU A 81 -1.21 -1.79 -1.06
N ILE A 82 -2.47 -1.67 -1.49
CA ILE A 82 -3.62 -2.01 -0.65
C ILE A 82 -3.64 -3.48 -0.30
N PHE A 83 -3.41 -4.36 -1.29
CA PHE A 83 -3.42 -5.80 -1.09
C PHE A 83 -2.29 -6.29 -0.17
N VAL A 84 -1.08 -5.74 -0.33
CA VAL A 84 0.11 -6.10 0.45
C VAL A 84 0.20 -5.33 1.78
N SER A 85 -0.69 -4.35 2.02
CA SER A 85 -0.66 -3.51 3.22
C SER A 85 -0.51 -4.27 4.54
N PRO A 86 -1.16 -5.44 4.79
CA PRO A 86 -0.98 -6.15 6.05
C PRO A 86 0.44 -6.69 6.24
N PHE A 87 1.03 -7.18 5.16
CA PHE A 87 2.41 -7.67 5.16
C PHE A 87 3.41 -6.52 5.33
N ASN A 88 3.20 -5.40 4.63
CA ASN A 88 4.06 -4.23 4.76
C ASN A 88 4.01 -3.65 6.19
N PHE A 89 2.82 -3.55 6.80
CA PHE A 89 2.70 -3.13 8.19
C PHE A 89 3.35 -4.11 9.15
N TYR A 90 3.19 -5.42 8.96
CA TYR A 90 3.90 -6.42 9.76
C TYR A 90 5.40 -6.20 9.70
N GLN A 91 5.94 -6.02 8.50
CA GLN A 91 7.36 -5.87 8.29
C GLN A 91 7.91 -4.56 8.89
N LEU A 92 7.14 -3.48 8.80
CA LEU A 92 7.43 -2.19 9.43
C LEU A 92 7.44 -2.31 10.97
N TRP A 93 6.43 -2.93 11.56
CA TRP A 93 6.36 -3.09 13.02
C TRP A 93 7.40 -4.06 13.56
N ALA A 94 7.73 -5.09 12.79
CA ALA A 94 8.78 -6.04 13.14
C ALA A 94 10.17 -5.38 13.08
N PHE A 95 10.38 -4.35 12.26
CA PHE A 95 11.57 -3.49 12.33
C PHE A 95 11.62 -2.66 13.63
N ILE A 96 10.47 -2.16 14.10
CA ILE A 96 10.39 -1.31 15.30
C ILE A 96 10.48 -2.14 16.59
N SER A 97 9.96 -3.38 16.57
CA SER A 97 9.92 -4.33 17.69
C SER A 97 11.22 -4.55 18.47
N PRO A 98 12.44 -4.63 17.88
CA PRO A 98 13.68 -4.73 18.65
C PRO A 98 13.91 -3.59 19.64
N GLY A 99 13.31 -2.40 19.43
CA GLY A 99 13.34 -1.28 20.37
C GLY A 99 12.34 -1.39 21.53
N LEU A 100 11.39 -2.34 21.50
CA LEU A 100 10.32 -2.49 22.48
C LEU A 100 10.63 -3.54 23.55
N LYS A 101 10.09 -3.34 24.76
CA LYS A 101 10.25 -4.30 25.86
C LYS A 101 9.61 -5.65 25.50
N LYS A 102 10.14 -6.76 26.01
CA LYS A 102 9.66 -8.13 25.70
C LYS A 102 8.15 -8.32 25.91
N LEU A 103 7.57 -7.65 26.90
CA LEU A 103 6.13 -7.64 27.18
C LEU A 103 5.31 -6.85 26.13
N GLU A 104 5.88 -5.79 25.56
CA GLU A 104 5.23 -4.91 24.58
C GLU A 104 5.18 -5.53 23.19
N LYS A 105 6.06 -6.50 22.88
CA LYS A 105 6.06 -7.23 21.60
C LYS A 105 4.73 -7.95 21.31
N ARG A 106 3.97 -8.31 22.36
CA ARG A 106 2.63 -8.89 22.21
C ARG A 106 1.63 -7.93 21.53
N PHE A 107 1.84 -6.62 21.65
CA PHE A 107 0.99 -5.62 21.02
C PHE A 107 1.29 -5.39 19.54
N VAL A 108 2.39 -5.92 19.00
CA VAL A 108 2.71 -5.78 17.57
C VAL A 108 1.62 -6.37 16.68
N ILE A 109 1.13 -7.57 17.01
CA ILE A 109 0.08 -8.25 16.23
C ILE A 109 -1.24 -7.45 16.18
N PRO A 110 -1.84 -7.03 17.32
CA PRO A 110 -3.05 -6.23 17.28
C PRO A 110 -2.83 -4.86 16.64
N PHE A 111 -1.64 -4.26 16.76
CA PHE A 111 -1.32 -3.02 16.04
C PHE A 111 -1.31 -3.19 14.54
N VAL A 112 -0.61 -4.22 14.03
CA VAL A 112 -0.57 -4.53 12.59
C VAL A 112 -1.97 -4.79 12.05
N LEU A 113 -2.78 -5.57 12.78
CA LEU A 113 -4.15 -5.85 12.38
C LEU A 113 -5.00 -4.57 12.36
N SER A 114 -4.90 -3.74 13.40
CA SER A 114 -5.64 -2.47 13.48
C SER A 114 -5.23 -1.50 12.39
N SER A 115 -3.92 -1.34 12.12
CA SER A 115 -3.41 -0.52 11.01
C SER A 115 -3.91 -1.01 9.66
N SER A 116 -3.94 -2.33 9.45
CA SER A 116 -4.44 -2.92 8.20
C SER A 116 -5.93 -2.66 8.01
N ILE A 117 -6.74 -2.87 9.06
CA ILE A 117 -8.18 -2.61 9.04
C ILE A 117 -8.44 -1.12 8.79
N LEU A 118 -7.73 -0.24 9.50
CA LEU A 118 -7.87 1.21 9.35
C LEU A 118 -7.49 1.66 7.93
N PHE A 119 -6.44 1.07 7.35
CA PHE A 119 -6.01 1.38 5.99
C PHE A 119 -7.04 0.95 4.95
N ILE A 120 -7.58 -0.27 5.05
CA ILE A 120 -8.64 -0.75 4.16
C ILE A 120 -9.91 0.09 4.33
N THR A 121 -10.26 0.43 5.57
CA THR A 121 -11.41 1.29 5.87
C THR A 121 -11.22 2.69 5.32
N GLY A 122 -10.01 3.26 5.42
CA GLY A 122 -9.67 4.55 4.83
C GLY A 122 -9.73 4.54 3.30
N ALA A 123 -9.25 3.48 2.66
CA ALA A 123 -9.36 3.29 1.22
C ALA A 123 -10.84 3.18 0.78
N ALA A 124 -11.65 2.42 1.52
CA ALA A 124 -13.09 2.32 1.29
C ALA A 124 -13.78 3.68 1.50
N PHE A 125 -13.43 4.42 2.56
CA PHE A 125 -13.98 5.74 2.84
C PHE A 125 -13.65 6.74 1.71
N ALA A 126 -12.42 6.73 1.20
CA ALA A 126 -12.05 7.57 0.05
C ALA A 126 -12.92 7.27 -1.18
N TYR A 127 -13.15 5.99 -1.48
CA TYR A 127 -13.96 5.58 -2.63
C TYR A 127 -15.46 5.86 -2.45
N PHE A 128 -16.04 5.55 -1.29
CA PHE A 128 -17.49 5.63 -1.07
C PHE A 128 -17.98 6.99 -0.58
N ALA A 129 -17.16 7.77 0.14
CA ALA A 129 -17.57 9.07 0.67
C ALA A 129 -16.93 10.21 -0.10
N VAL A 130 -15.60 10.19 -0.28
CA VAL A 130 -14.88 11.34 -0.85
C VAL A 130 -15.15 11.50 -2.35
N PHE A 131 -15.07 10.42 -3.14
CA PHE A 131 -15.34 10.49 -4.58
C PHE A 131 -16.74 11.05 -4.92
N PRO A 132 -17.86 10.54 -4.38
CA PRO A 132 -19.17 11.11 -4.71
C PRO A 132 -19.38 12.54 -4.20
N ILE A 133 -18.68 12.96 -3.14
CA ILE A 133 -18.70 14.37 -2.69
C ILE A 133 -17.88 15.25 -3.64
N ALA A 134 -16.74 14.77 -4.12
CA ALA A 134 -15.85 15.52 -5.01
C ALA A 134 -16.43 15.70 -6.43
N PHE A 135 -17.30 14.78 -6.88
CA PHE A 135 -17.92 14.81 -8.21
C PHE A 135 -19.37 15.33 -8.22
N ARG A 136 -19.88 15.81 -7.08
CA ARG A 136 -21.11 16.62 -7.00
C ARG A 136 -20.82 18.08 -7.28
#